data_AF-A0A3L8BGX1-F1
#
_entry.id   AF-A0A3L8BGX1-F1
#
_cell.length_a   1.000
_cell.length_b   1.000
_cell.length_c   1.000
_cell.angle_alpha   90.00
_cell.angle_beta   90.00
_cell.angle_gamma   90.00
#
_symmetry.space_group_name_H-M   'P 1'
#
loop_
_entity.id
_entity.type
_entity.pdbx_description
1 polymer ?
#
loop_
_entity_poly.entity_id
_entity_poly.type
_entity_poly.pdbx_seq_one_letter_code
_entity_poly.pdbx_strand_id
1 'polypeptide(L)' 'CPMCAGAMVHCRLDRVVFGAPDPKGGAAGGAMNLLQHEGLNHHCTITAGVGEQQCATVLREFFAEQRAKKAAEKN' A
#
# COMPACT_ATOMS: atom_id res chain seq x y z
N CYS A 1 -3.69 2.02 -1.72
CA CYS A 1 -4.29 3.37 -1.62
C CYS A 1 -5.81 3.29 -1.77
N PRO A 2 -6.57 4.38 -1.51
CA PRO A 2 -8.03 4.37 -1.58
C PRO A 2 -8.57 3.93 -2.94
N MET A 3 -7.96 4.38 -4.03
CA MET A 3 -8.34 4.00 -5.40
C MET A 3 -8.31 2.48 -5.62
N CYS A 4 -7.18 1.83 -5.30
CA CYS A 4 -7.06 0.38 -5.47
C CYS A 4 -7.98 -0.39 -4.51
N ALA A 5 -8.10 0.05 -3.26
CA ALA A 5 -8.96 -0.63 -2.29
C ALA A 5 -10.45 -0.58 -2.71
N GLY A 6 -10.92 0.57 -3.22
CA GLY A 6 -12.27 0.68 -3.79
C GLY A 6 -12.49 -0.24 -4.98
N ALA A 7 -11.50 -0.34 -5.88
CA ALA A 7 -11.57 -1.28 -7.01
C ALA A 7 -11.67 -2.75 -6.54
N MET A 8 -10.90 -3.15 -5.51
CA MET A 8 -10.95 -4.50 -4.94
C MET A 8 -12.33 -4.82 -4.37
N VAL A 9 -12.97 -3.87 -3.69
CA VAL A 9 -14.34 -4.00 -3.18
C VAL A 9 -15.33 -4.16 -4.34
N HIS A 10 -15.26 -3.31 -5.37
CA HIS A 10 -16.17 -3.39 -6.52
C HIS A 10 -16.00 -4.65 -7.37
N CYS A 11 -14.78 -5.17 -7.48
CA CYS A 11 -14.48 -6.44 -8.13
C CYS A 11 -14.75 -7.67 -7.25
N ARG A 12 -15.18 -7.47 -5.99
CA ARG A 12 -15.51 -8.53 -5.04
C ARG A 12 -14.36 -9.52 -4.81
N LEU A 13 -13.14 -9.01 -4.63
CA LEU A 13 -12.02 -9.87 -4.27
C LEU A 13 -12.21 -10.44 -2.86
N ASP A 14 -11.99 -11.74 -2.68
CA ASP A 14 -12.17 -12.37 -1.36
C ASP A 14 -11.03 -12.04 -0.38
N ARG A 15 -9.82 -11.89 -0.91
CA ARG A 15 -8.61 -11.74 -0.08
C ARG A 15 -7.61 -10.79 -0.72
N VAL A 16 -7.02 -9.95 0.13
CA VAL A 16 -5.91 -9.06 -0.20
C VAL A 16 -4.70 -9.43 0.66
N VAL A 17 -3.58 -9.72 0.00
CA VAL A 17 -2.29 -9.99 0.64
C VAL A 17 -1.31 -8.92 0.19
N PHE A 18 -0.65 -8.26 1.14
CA PHE A 18 0.35 -7.23 0.82
C PHE A 18 1.56 -7.33 1.76
N GLY A 19 2.69 -6.79 1.28
CA GLY A 19 3.95 -6.73 2.02
C GLY A 19 4.02 -5.52 2.94
N ALA A 20 4.77 -4.49 2.52
CA ALA A 20 5.00 -3.30 3.33
C ALA A 20 3.72 -2.45 3.52
N PRO A 21 3.41 -2.01 4.75
CA PRO A 21 2.29 -1.11 4.99
C PRO A 21 2.59 0.30 4.48
N ASP A 22 1.52 1.01 4.09
CA ASP A 22 1.58 2.45 3.80
C ASP A 22 0.79 3.21 4.89
N PRO A 23 1.46 3.74 5.92
CA PRO A 23 0.79 4.46 7.01
C PRO A 23 0.21 5.81 6.57
N LYS A 24 0.67 6.38 5.45
CA LYS A 24 0.25 7.71 4.99
C LYS A 24 -0.88 7.65 3.97
N GLY A 25 -0.82 6.69 3.05
CA GLY A 25 -1.76 6.57 1.92
C GLY A 25 -2.47 5.22 1.83
N GLY A 26 -2.20 4.29 2.73
CA GLY A 26 -2.80 2.96 2.73
C GLY A 26 -4.30 3.00 3.06
N ALA A 27 -5.07 2.15 2.38
CA ALA A 27 -6.52 2.02 2.59
C ALA A 27 -6.95 0.59 2.99
N ALA A 28 -5.99 -0.22 3.42
CA ALA A 28 -6.16 -1.59 3.91
C ALA A 28 -5.70 -1.70 5.38
N GLY A 29 -5.97 -0.66 6.19
CA GLY A 29 -5.46 -0.52 7.57
C GLY A 29 -4.32 0.49 7.73
N GLY A 30 -4.10 1.36 6.74
CA GLY A 30 -3.13 2.47 6.82
C GLY A 30 -3.80 3.74 7.33
N ALA A 31 -3.86 4.78 6.49
CA ALA A 31 -4.63 5.99 6.77
C ALA A 31 -6.14 5.74 6.93
N MET A 32 -6.65 4.67 6.29
CA MET A 32 -8.02 4.18 6.43
C MET A 32 -8.08 2.67 6.14
N ASN A 33 -9.25 2.06 6.38
CA ASN A 33 -9.49 0.66 6.05
C ASN A 33 -10.80 0.51 5.24
N LEU A 34 -10.72 0.77 3.93
CA LEU A 34 -11.88 0.62 3.04
C LEU A 34 -12.24 -0.84 2.81
N LEU A 35 -11.26 -1.75 2.79
CA LEU A 35 -11.49 -3.17 2.54
C LEU A 35 -12.35 -3.85 3.60
N GLN A 36 -12.49 -3.23 4.78
CA GLN A 36 -13.30 -3.73 5.90
C GLN A 36 -14.24 -2.65 6.46
N HIS A 37 -14.60 -1.65 5.66
CA HIS A 37 -15.48 -0.57 6.09
C HIS A 37 -16.94 -1.02 6.12
N GLU A 38 -17.58 -0.98 7.30
CA GLU A 38 -18.94 -1.53 7.55
C GLU A 38 -20.02 -1.01 6.57
N GLY A 39 -19.90 0.23 6.11
CA GLY A 39 -20.84 0.83 5.16
C GLY A 39 -20.73 0.33 3.71
N LEU A 40 -19.81 -0.57 3.38
CA LEU A 40 -19.63 -1.10 2.02
C LEU A 40 -20.27 -2.48 1.85
N ASN A 41 -20.68 -2.79 0.63
CA ASN A 41 -21.43 -4.01 0.30
C ASN A 41 -20.59 -5.28 0.10
N HIS A 42 -19.25 -5.19 0.21
CA HIS A 42 -18.32 -6.31 0.12
C HIS A 42 -17.08 -6.03 0.99
N HIS A 43 -16.56 -7.07 1.64
CA HIS A 43 -15.42 -6.99 2.56
C HIS A 43 -14.35 -7.99 2.15
N CYS A 44 -13.08 -7.57 2.22
CA CYS A 44 -11.95 -8.43 1.90
C CYS A 44 -11.27 -8.92 3.18
N THR A 45 -10.83 -10.18 3.20
CA THR A 45 -9.88 -10.65 4.22
C THR A 45 -8.49 -10.07 3.93
N ILE A 46 -7.78 -9.63 4.97
CA ILE A 46 -6.48 -8.97 4.82
C ILE A 46 -5.38 -9.84 5.44
N THR A 47 -4.28 -10.04 4.70
CA THR A 47 -3.01 -10.54 5.23
C THR A 47 -1.93 -9.53 4.94
N ALA A 48 -1.50 -8.80 5.97
CA ALA A 48 -0.44 -7.81 5.88
C ALA A 48 0.93 -8.42 6.23
N GLY A 49 2.01 -7.75 5.80
CA GLY A 49 3.37 -8.06 6.25
C GLY A 49 4.08 -9.18 5.48
N VAL A 50 3.49 -9.71 4.40
CA VAL A 50 4.09 -10.82 3.63
C VAL A 50 5.30 -10.31 2.85
N GLY A 51 6.50 -10.70 3.28
CA GLY A 51 7.75 -10.18 2.69
C GLY A 51 7.95 -8.68 2.96
N GLU A 52 7.45 -8.18 4.10
CA GLU A 52 7.46 -6.75 4.45
C GLU A 52 8.83 -6.11 4.28
N GLN A 53 9.86 -6.74 4.84
CA GLN A 53 11.21 -6.17 4.82
C GLN A 53 11.73 -6.03 3.38
N GLN A 54 11.52 -7.03 2.53
CA GLN A 54 11.92 -7.00 1.13
C GLN A 54 11.18 -5.90 0.36
N CYS A 55 9.85 -5.82 0.51
CA CYS A 55 9.05 -4.77 -0.12
C CYS A 55 9.47 -3.37 0.35
N ALA A 56 9.74 -3.21 1.64
CA ALA A 56 10.16 -1.93 2.22
C ALA A 56 11.57 -1.53 1.74
N THR A 57 12.49 -2.48 1.61
CA THR A 57 13.84 -2.22 1.07
C THR A 57 13.78 -1.66 -0.35
N VAL A 58 13.01 -2.27 -1.25
CA VAL A 58 12.85 -1.80 -2.64
C VAL A 58 12.38 -0.33 -2.68
N LEU A 59 11.37 0.02 -1.86
CA LEU A 59 10.88 1.40 -1.79
C LEU A 59 11.94 2.37 -1.25
N ARG A 60 12.67 1.98 -0.19
CA ARG A 60 13.71 2.82 0.42
C ARG A 60 14.86 3.10 -0.54
N GLU A 61 15.35 2.05 -1.22
CA GLU A 61 16.43 2.14 -2.21
C GLU A 61 16.04 3.05 -3.36
N PHE A 62 14.87 2.84 -3.97
CA PHE A 62 14.35 3.68 -5.04
C PHE A 62 14.37 5.17 -4.65
N PHE A 63 13.78 5.53 -3.50
CA PHE A 63 13.75 6.95 -3.12
C PHE A 63 15.11 7.49 -2.69
N ALA A 64 16.02 6.66 -2.18
CA ALA A 64 17.39 7.07 -1.87
C ALA A 64 18.15 7.44 -3.16
N GLU A 65 18.06 6.60 -4.19
CA GLU A 65 18.65 6.87 -5.51
C GLU A 65 18.08 8.14 -6.15
N GLN A 66 16.75 8.31 -6.12
CA GLN A 66 16.12 9.50 -6.69
C GLN A 66 16.55 10.80 -5.99
N ARG A 67 16.76 10.76 -4.66
CA ARG A 67 17.29 11.91 -3.91
C ARG A 67 18.76 12.20 -4.26
N ALA A 68 19.57 11.16 -4.42
CA ALA A 68 20.98 11.30 -4.80
C ALA A 68 21.13 11.91 -6.21
N LYS A 69 20.36 11.43 -7.20
CA LYS A 69 20.34 12.00 -8.56
C LYS A 69 19.99 13.48 -8.55
N LYS A 70 18.91 13.85 -7.85
CA LYS A 70 18.48 15.25 -7.73
C LYS A 70 19.50 16.16 -7.03
N ALA A 71 20.29 15.61 -6.10
CA ALA A 71 21.37 16.35 -5.46
C ALA A 71 22.56 16.55 -6.40
N ALA A 72 22.90 15.56 -7.22
CA ALA A 72 23.97 15.64 -8.21
C ALA A 72 23.64 16.64 -9.34
N GLU A 73 22.38 16.70 -9.81
CA GLU A 73 21.92 17.64 -10.84
C GLU A 73 21.93 19.12 -10.39
N LYS A 74 21.99 19.38 -9.08
CA LYS A 74 22.02 20.74 -8.53
C LYS A 74 23.43 21.30 -8.37
N ASN A 75 24.46 20.47 -8.52
CA ASN A 75 25.87 20.83 -8.46
C ASN A 75 26.47 20.92 -9.87
#